data_AF-A0A7K5HRR0-F1
#
_entry.id   AF-A0A7K5HRR0-F1
#
_cell.length_a   1.000
_cell.length_b   1.000
_cell.length_c   1.000
_cell.angle_alpha   90.00
_cell.angle_beta   90.00
_cell.angle_gamma   90.00
#
_symmetry.space_group_name_H-M   'P 1'
#
loop_
_entity.id
_entity.type
_entity.pdbx_description
1 polymer ?
#
loop_
_entity_poly.entity_id
_entity_poly.type
_entity_poly.pdbx_seq_one_letter_code
_entity_poly.pdbx_strand_id
1 'polypeptide(L)'
;DDSADAIPEHNEFLFPEYEILIEPEEPESPADSSTDPNDEQEAVDMSKDLKEQEELRASGSAAFQSLDEETLEAMAKRETEEDKIFRKFKEQVAAEPEQIIRYCRGGEGPIWVSGQNIPEEKDIPNCLCGAKRIFEFQIMPQLLNHLKVDSLGESIDWGTLVVYTCADNCGDGNKYLEEFIWKQDFSTGS
;
A
#
# COMPACT_ATOMS: atom_id res chain seq x y z
N ASP A 1 12.99 -44.67 -22.86
CA ASP A 1 12.29 -43.92 -23.90
C ASP A 1 11.80 -42.67 -23.22
N ASP A 2 12.44 -41.55 -23.54
CA ASP A 2 12.31 -40.24 -22.92
C ASP A 2 10.88 -39.71 -23.02
N SER A 3 10.14 -39.68 -21.92
CA SER A 3 9.00 -38.78 -21.78
C SER A 3 9.51 -37.50 -21.15
N ALA A 4 10.10 -36.63 -21.98
CA ALA A 4 10.39 -35.26 -21.62
C ALA A 4 9.09 -34.60 -21.12
N ASP A 5 9.13 -34.08 -19.90
CA ASP A 5 8.14 -33.16 -19.36
C ASP A 5 7.99 -31.99 -20.33
N ALA A 6 6.96 -32.04 -21.16
CA ALA A 6 6.58 -30.93 -22.00
C ALA A 6 6.12 -29.79 -21.08
N ILE A 7 6.96 -28.77 -20.96
CA ILE A 7 6.60 -27.50 -20.33
C ILE A 7 5.38 -26.98 -21.10
N PRO A 8 4.26 -26.66 -20.45
CA PRO A 8 3.10 -26.09 -21.13
C PRO A 8 3.52 -24.78 -21.82
N GLU A 9 3.58 -24.76 -23.15
CA GLU A 9 4.09 -23.62 -23.94
C GLU A 9 3.17 -22.38 -23.93
N HIS A 10 2.00 -22.44 -23.28
CA HIS A 10 1.08 -21.31 -23.22
C HIS A 10 0.44 -21.19 -21.84
N ASN A 11 0.96 -20.27 -21.04
CA ASN A 11 0.25 -19.69 -19.92
C ASN A 11 -0.54 -18.49 -20.49
N GLU A 12 -1.87 -18.49 -20.43
CA GLU A 12 -2.69 -17.36 -20.94
C GLU A 12 -2.47 -16.05 -20.15
N PHE A 13 -1.72 -16.14 -19.03
CA PHE A 13 -1.41 -15.06 -18.10
C PHE A 13 0.09 -14.75 -18.04
N LEU A 14 0.76 -14.69 -19.19
CA LEU A 14 2.16 -14.23 -19.24
C LEU A 14 2.22 -12.71 -19.08
N PHE A 15 2.77 -12.27 -17.96
CA PHE A 15 3.10 -10.87 -17.74
C PHE A 15 4.33 -10.47 -18.57
N PRO A 16 4.46 -9.18 -18.91
CA PRO A 16 5.70 -8.69 -19.50
C PRO A 16 6.88 -8.93 -18.54
N GLU A 17 8.02 -9.32 -19.10
CA GLU A 17 9.25 -9.52 -18.34
C GLU A 17 9.98 -8.18 -18.16
N TYR A 18 10.44 -7.93 -16.93
CA TYR A 18 11.23 -6.76 -16.58
C TYR A 18 12.45 -7.17 -15.75
N GLU A 19 13.52 -6.40 -15.85
CA GLU A 19 14.68 -6.50 -14.96
C GLU A 19 14.47 -5.58 -13.76
N ILE A 20 14.77 -6.07 -12.55
CA ILE A 20 14.71 -5.28 -11.33
C ILE A 20 16.09 -4.70 -11.05
N LEU A 21 16.18 -3.37 -11.06
CA LEU A 21 17.37 -2.66 -10.62
C LEU A 21 17.33 -2.51 -9.09
N ILE A 22 18.42 -2.88 -8.42
CA ILE A 22 18.52 -2.83 -6.96
C ILE A 22 19.51 -1.75 -6.58
N GLU A 23 19.01 -0.72 -5.89
CA GLU A 23 19.80 0.40 -5.41
C GLU A 23 19.60 0.56 -3.88
N PRO A 24 20.63 1.02 -3.14
CA PRO A 24 20.47 1.30 -1.72
C PRO A 24 19.53 2.47 -1.52
N GLU A 25 18.71 2.41 -0.46
CA GLU A 25 17.87 3.52 -0.06
C GLU A 25 18.74 4.70 0.41
N GLU A 26 18.64 5.84 -0.27
CA GLU A 26 19.30 7.07 0.16
C GLU A 26 18.48 7.72 1.28
N PRO A 27 19.07 8.01 2.45
CA PRO A 27 18.32 8.69 3.51
C PRO A 27 18.01 10.12 3.06
N GLU A 28 16.72 10.49 3.05
CA GLU A 28 16.33 11.86 2.77
C GLU A 28 17.05 12.82 3.73
N SER A 29 17.85 13.73 3.16
CA SER A 29 18.37 14.83 3.94
C SER A 29 17.20 15.78 4.27
N PRO A 30 17.08 16.31 5.50
CA PRO A 30 15.95 17.16 5.90
C PRO A 30 15.92 18.55 5.21
N ALA A 31 16.56 18.70 4.05
CA ALA A 31 16.68 19.96 3.32
C ALA A 31 15.71 20.08 2.12
N ASP A 32 15.10 18.99 1.64
CA ASP A 32 14.28 19.00 0.42
C ASP A 32 12.77 18.95 0.65
N SER A 33 12.29 19.24 1.87
CA SER A 33 10.90 19.61 2.08
C SER A 33 10.62 21.05 1.58
N SER A 34 10.92 21.33 0.31
CA SER A 34 10.27 22.44 -0.39
C SER A 34 8.88 21.95 -0.79
N THR A 35 7.94 22.05 0.15
CA THR A 35 6.51 22.00 -0.15
C THR A 35 6.25 23.07 -1.20
N ASP A 36 6.01 22.66 -2.44
CA ASP A 36 5.61 23.57 -3.51
C ASP A 36 4.23 24.16 -3.13
N PRO A 37 4.07 25.48 -2.96
CA PRO A 37 2.81 26.08 -2.49
C PRO A 37 1.69 26.02 -3.54
N ASN A 38 1.93 25.40 -4.69
CA ASN A 38 1.09 25.55 -5.87
C ASN A 38 -0.03 24.51 -6.00
N ASP A 39 -0.06 23.47 -5.15
CA ASP A 39 -1.15 22.48 -5.11
C ASP A 39 -2.43 22.99 -4.38
N GLU A 40 -2.40 24.18 -3.79
CA GLU A 40 -3.61 24.80 -3.21
C GLU A 40 -4.48 25.54 -4.24
N GLN A 41 -4.08 25.57 -5.53
CA GLN A 41 -4.75 26.40 -6.53
C GLN A 41 -5.92 25.69 -7.25
N GLU A 42 -6.11 24.38 -7.10
CA GLU A 42 -7.26 23.65 -7.69
C GLU A 42 -8.49 23.56 -6.76
N ALA A 43 -8.37 23.93 -5.48
CA ALA A 43 -9.50 23.94 -4.55
C ALA A 43 -10.35 25.25 -4.58
N VAL A 44 -9.86 26.31 -5.26
CA VAL A 44 -10.53 27.62 -5.28
C VAL A 44 -11.60 27.80 -6.36
N ASP A 45 -11.76 26.86 -7.30
CA ASP A 45 -12.75 27.00 -8.39
C ASP A 45 -14.12 26.34 -8.09
N MET A 46 -14.22 25.50 -7.06
CA MET A 46 -15.52 24.96 -6.57
C MET A 46 -16.23 25.83 -5.53
N SER A 47 -15.68 27.01 -5.21
CA SER A 47 -16.28 27.95 -4.25
C SER A 47 -17.28 28.92 -4.91
N LYS A 48 -17.36 28.92 -6.25
CA LYS A 48 -18.18 29.90 -6.99
C LYS A 48 -19.58 29.40 -7.33
N ASP A 49 -19.80 28.08 -7.35
CA ASP A 49 -21.11 27.48 -7.70
C ASP A 49 -22.04 27.21 -6.51
N LEU A 50 -21.57 27.35 -5.26
CA LEU A 50 -22.43 27.19 -4.07
C LEU A 50 -23.22 28.45 -3.70
N LYS A 51 -22.86 29.62 -4.24
CA LYS A 51 -23.52 30.90 -3.91
C LYS A 51 -24.85 31.13 -4.63
N GLU A 52 -25.19 30.32 -5.64
CA GLU A 52 -26.49 30.43 -6.33
C GLU A 52 -27.57 29.47 -5.78
N GLN A 53 -27.25 28.61 -4.80
CA GLN A 53 -28.23 27.68 -4.21
C GLN A 53 -28.70 28.04 -2.79
N GLU A 54 -28.26 29.17 -2.22
CA GLU A 54 -28.69 29.63 -0.88
C GLU A 54 -29.97 30.49 -0.89
N GLU A 55 -30.41 31.04 -2.03
CA GLU A 55 -31.61 31.91 -2.06
C GLU A 55 -32.96 31.15 -2.09
N LEU A 56 -32.98 29.81 -2.06
CA LEU A 56 -34.23 29.03 -2.22
C LEU A 56 -34.58 28.01 -1.12
N ARG A 57 -33.84 27.95 0.00
CA ARG A 57 -34.18 27.03 1.11
C ARG A 57 -34.60 27.73 2.40
N ALA A 58 -35.45 28.75 2.27
CA ALA A 58 -36.24 29.28 3.37
C ALA A 58 -37.60 28.53 3.49
N SER A 59 -37.58 27.24 3.84
CA SER A 59 -38.70 26.55 4.54
C SER A 59 -38.44 25.06 4.67
N GLY A 60 -38.39 24.55 5.90
CA GLY A 60 -38.58 23.12 6.17
C GLY A 60 -37.72 22.58 7.31
N SER A 61 -38.22 22.69 8.54
CA SER A 61 -37.65 22.07 9.74
C SER A 61 -37.71 20.53 9.68
N ALA A 62 -36.60 19.84 9.93
CA ALA A 62 -36.54 18.59 10.71
C ALA A 62 -35.09 18.18 11.06
N ALA A 63 -34.69 18.44 12.31
CA ALA A 63 -33.75 17.65 13.13
C ALA A 63 -32.46 17.09 12.48
N PHE A 64 -31.60 17.94 11.93
CA PHE A 64 -30.16 17.69 11.93
C PHE A 64 -29.56 18.58 13.03
N GLN A 65 -28.89 17.99 14.02
CA GLN A 65 -28.16 18.80 14.99
C GLN A 65 -27.15 19.62 14.19
N SER A 66 -27.35 20.93 14.12
CA SER A 66 -26.40 21.86 13.51
C SER A 66 -25.18 21.89 14.41
N LEU A 67 -24.25 20.96 14.18
CA LEU A 67 -22.90 21.09 14.67
C LEU A 67 -22.36 22.41 14.11
N ASP A 68 -21.78 23.24 14.96
CA ASP A 68 -21.17 24.49 14.51
C ASP A 68 -20.00 24.19 13.58
N GLU A 69 -19.76 25.12 12.64
CA GLU A 69 -18.69 25.04 11.63
C GLU A 69 -17.33 24.76 12.28
N GLU A 70 -17.09 25.34 13.46
CA GLU A 70 -15.86 25.16 14.24
C GLU A 70 -15.69 23.71 14.72
N THR A 71 -16.76 23.05 15.14
CA THR A 71 -16.77 21.63 15.52
C THR A 71 -16.60 20.73 14.31
N LEU A 72 -17.19 21.06 13.15
CA LEU A 72 -16.95 20.35 11.89
C LEU A 72 -15.49 20.46 11.46
N GLU A 73 -14.92 21.67 11.48
CA GLU A 73 -13.51 21.91 11.18
C GLU A 73 -12.59 21.19 12.17
N ALA A 74 -12.90 21.20 13.46
CA ALA A 74 -12.12 20.48 14.47
C ALA A 74 -12.20 18.96 14.29
N MET A 75 -13.35 18.43 13.86
CA MET A 75 -13.51 17.02 13.50
C MET A 75 -12.88 16.66 12.16
N ALA A 76 -12.71 17.61 11.23
CA ALA A 76 -11.95 17.43 10.00
C ALA A 76 -10.43 17.53 10.23
N LYS A 77 -10.00 18.33 11.22
CA LYS A 77 -8.58 18.50 11.61
C LYS A 77 -8.07 17.40 12.54
N ARG A 78 -8.94 16.57 13.13
CA ARG A 78 -8.50 15.45 13.97
C ARG A 78 -7.95 14.35 13.07
N GLU A 79 -6.63 14.27 13.01
CA GLU A 79 -5.95 13.20 12.31
C GLU A 79 -6.23 11.86 13.03
N THR A 80 -6.76 10.89 12.30
CA THR A 80 -6.98 9.54 12.81
C THR A 80 -5.67 8.74 12.80
N GLU A 81 -5.62 7.62 13.52
CA GLU A 81 -4.45 6.72 13.44
C GLU A 81 -4.31 6.12 12.03
N GLU A 82 -5.40 5.95 11.29
CA GLU A 82 -5.38 5.51 9.89
C GLU A 82 -4.71 6.55 8.99
N ASP A 83 -5.03 7.84 9.17
CA ASP A 83 -4.40 8.94 8.42
C ASP A 83 -2.90 9.00 8.66
N LYS A 84 -2.45 8.78 9.90
CA LYS A 84 -1.02 8.75 10.25
C LYS A 84 -0.28 7.62 9.57
N ILE A 85 -0.89 6.42 9.53
CA ILE A 85 -0.30 5.25 8.88
C ILE A 85 -0.19 5.48 7.37
N PHE A 86 -1.27 5.95 6.76
CA PHE A 86 -1.30 6.25 5.34
C PHE A 86 -0.34 7.38 4.97
N ARG A 87 -0.20 8.42 5.81
CA ARG A 87 0.78 9.49 5.61
C ARG A 87 2.21 8.95 5.64
N LYS A 88 2.58 8.12 6.61
CA LYS A 88 3.91 7.49 6.66
C LYS A 88 4.19 6.64 5.42
N PHE A 89 3.18 5.89 4.95
CA PHE A 89 3.28 5.16 3.70
C PHE A 89 3.56 6.09 2.51
N LYS A 90 2.81 7.19 2.39
CA LYS A 90 3.01 8.18 1.33
C LYS A 90 4.37 8.86 1.39
N GLU A 91 4.81 9.28 2.57
CA GLU A 91 6.12 9.90 2.78
C GLU A 91 7.24 8.96 2.32
N GLN A 92 7.18 7.68 2.73
CA GLN A 92 8.15 6.68 2.31
C GLN A 92 8.13 6.42 0.79
N VAL A 93 6.94 6.37 0.18
CA VAL A 93 6.78 6.16 -1.26
C VAL A 93 7.19 7.39 -2.08
N ALA A 94 7.09 8.59 -1.51
CA ALA A 94 7.44 9.82 -2.20
C ALA A 94 8.93 9.91 -2.54
N ALA A 95 9.79 9.29 -1.72
CA ALA A 95 11.23 9.24 -1.95
C ALA A 95 11.59 8.48 -3.24
N GLU A 96 10.87 7.38 -3.54
CA GLU A 96 11.05 6.61 -4.77
C GLU A 96 9.70 6.06 -5.27
N PRO A 97 8.96 6.87 -6.05
CA PRO A 97 7.62 6.51 -6.51
C PRO A 97 7.60 5.28 -7.43
N GLU A 98 8.69 4.98 -8.14
CA GLU A 98 8.77 3.81 -9.04
C GLU A 98 9.18 2.53 -8.30
N GLN A 99 9.46 2.59 -6.98
CA GLN A 99 9.86 1.44 -6.20
C GLN A 99 8.77 0.35 -6.20
N ILE A 100 9.11 -0.82 -6.76
CA ILE A 100 8.23 -2.01 -6.76
C ILE A 100 8.55 -3.00 -5.64
N ILE A 101 9.76 -2.97 -5.09
CA ILE A 101 10.22 -3.85 -4.01
C ILE A 101 11.04 -3.03 -3.01
N ARG A 102 10.76 -3.19 -1.73
CA ARG A 102 11.58 -2.67 -0.63
C ARG A 102 12.14 -3.82 0.19
N TYR A 103 13.46 -3.94 0.23
CA TYR A 103 14.16 -4.99 0.97
C TYR A 103 14.65 -4.47 2.32
N CYS A 104 14.29 -5.13 3.42
CA CYS A 104 14.69 -4.71 4.77
C CYS A 104 14.62 -5.88 5.77
N ARG A 105 15.48 -6.89 5.56
CA ARG A 105 15.47 -8.11 6.36
C ARG A 105 15.81 -7.86 7.82
N GLY A 106 14.86 -8.12 8.72
CA GLY A 106 15.01 -7.93 10.16
C GLY A 106 15.26 -6.48 10.60
N GLY A 107 14.99 -5.50 9.74
CA GLY A 107 15.16 -4.08 10.04
C GLY A 107 13.89 -3.45 10.65
N GLU A 108 13.54 -2.26 10.19
CA GLU A 108 12.43 -1.44 10.72
C GLU A 108 11.03 -2.05 10.47
N GLY A 109 10.95 -3.04 9.59
CA GLY A 109 9.72 -3.75 9.28
C GLY A 109 9.00 -3.23 8.02
N PRO A 110 7.79 -3.76 7.76
CA PRO A 110 6.97 -3.36 6.63
C PRO A 110 6.33 -1.99 6.85
N ILE A 111 6.07 -1.27 5.76
CA ILE A 111 5.18 -0.10 5.77
C ILE A 111 3.78 -0.51 5.35
N TRP A 112 2.78 -0.03 6.08
CA TRP A 112 1.39 -0.41 5.90
C TRP A 112 0.59 0.72 5.28
N VAL A 113 -0.34 0.37 4.39
CA VAL A 113 -1.27 1.32 3.77
C VAL A 113 -2.40 1.68 4.72
N SER A 114 -2.79 0.74 5.58
CA SER A 114 -3.86 0.90 6.57
C SER A 114 -3.46 0.34 7.93
N GLY A 115 -4.07 0.85 9.00
CA GLY A 115 -3.99 0.25 10.33
C GLY A 115 -4.79 -1.05 10.49
N GLN A 116 -5.57 -1.42 9.47
CA GLN A 116 -6.37 -2.64 9.45
C GLN A 116 -5.60 -3.78 8.79
N ASN A 117 -5.91 -5.02 9.17
CA ASN A 117 -5.32 -6.22 8.56
C ASN A 117 -3.78 -6.27 8.61
N ILE A 118 -3.19 -5.74 9.68
CA ILE A 118 -1.77 -5.90 10.00
C ILE A 118 -1.62 -7.22 10.78
N PRO A 119 -0.73 -8.15 10.38
CA PRO A 119 -0.54 -9.42 11.07
C PRO A 119 0.09 -9.18 12.45
N GLU A 120 -0.40 -9.92 13.44
CA GLU A 120 0.32 -10.08 14.70
C GLU A 120 1.35 -11.21 14.57
N GLU A 121 2.29 -11.27 15.51
CA GLU A 121 3.32 -12.32 15.52
C GLU A 121 2.74 -13.75 15.53
N LYS A 122 1.55 -13.93 16.11
CA LYS A 122 0.83 -15.22 16.14
C LYS A 122 0.25 -15.64 14.78
N ASP A 123 0.05 -14.68 13.88
CA ASP A 123 -0.54 -14.90 12.55
C ASP A 123 0.54 -15.35 11.55
N ILE A 124 1.82 -15.19 11.92
CA ILE A 124 2.98 -15.59 11.12
C ILE A 124 3.45 -16.97 11.61
N PRO A 125 3.30 -18.05 10.83
CA PRO A 125 3.73 -19.37 11.23
C PRO A 125 5.26 -19.49 11.26
N ASN A 126 5.78 -20.36 12.14
CA ASN A 126 7.21 -20.71 12.20
C ASN A 126 7.68 -21.46 10.93
N CYS A 127 8.97 -21.35 10.56
CA CYS A 127 9.60 -22.21 9.54
C CYS A 127 9.39 -23.69 9.95
N LEU A 128 9.39 -24.58 8.96
CA LEU A 128 9.36 -26.03 9.14
C LEU A 128 10.51 -26.56 10.03
N CYS A 129 11.62 -25.82 10.16
CA CYS A 129 12.71 -26.16 11.09
C CYS A 129 12.42 -25.80 12.55
N GLY A 130 11.32 -25.08 12.82
CA GLY A 130 10.92 -24.59 14.15
C GLY A 130 11.33 -23.15 14.46
N ALA A 131 12.17 -22.52 13.64
CA ALA A 131 12.55 -21.11 13.83
C ALA A 131 11.40 -20.16 13.49
N LYS A 132 11.41 -18.96 14.06
CA LYS A 132 10.48 -17.89 13.67
C LYS A 132 10.76 -17.42 12.25
N ARG A 133 9.72 -16.91 11.59
CA ARG A 133 9.89 -16.13 10.37
C ARG A 133 10.00 -14.65 10.70
N ILE A 134 10.87 -13.93 10.00
CA ILE A 134 11.10 -12.50 10.13
C ILE A 134 10.79 -11.83 8.81
N PHE A 135 10.42 -10.56 8.87
CA PHE A 135 10.24 -9.75 7.67
C PHE A 135 11.53 -9.73 6.85
N GLU A 136 11.41 -9.96 5.53
CA GLU A 136 12.52 -9.87 4.59
C GLU A 136 12.37 -8.71 3.61
N PHE A 137 11.27 -8.68 2.88
CA PHE A 137 10.98 -7.62 1.91
C PHE A 137 9.48 -7.46 1.72
N GLN A 138 9.10 -6.34 1.14
CA GLN A 138 7.73 -6.04 0.74
C GLN A 138 7.66 -5.73 -0.76
N ILE A 139 6.54 -6.11 -1.37
CA ILE A 139 6.18 -5.77 -2.75
C ILE A 139 5.18 -4.61 -2.68
N MET A 140 5.51 -3.57 -3.41
CA MET A 140 4.80 -2.30 -3.42
C MET A 140 3.63 -2.33 -4.41
N PRO A 141 2.56 -1.56 -4.18
CA PRO A 141 1.41 -1.50 -5.09
C PRO A 141 1.78 -0.96 -6.48
N GLN A 142 2.89 -0.21 -6.60
CA GLN A 142 3.38 0.34 -7.87
C GLN A 142 3.72 -0.73 -8.90
N LEU A 143 4.01 -1.97 -8.46
CA LEU A 143 4.21 -3.09 -9.38
C LEU A 143 2.96 -3.35 -10.25
N LEU A 144 1.76 -3.06 -9.74
CA LEU A 144 0.49 -3.22 -10.47
C LEU A 144 0.48 -2.44 -11.79
N ASN A 145 1.14 -1.27 -11.83
CA ASN A 145 1.26 -0.45 -13.03
C ASN A 145 2.01 -1.15 -14.17
N HIS A 146 2.85 -2.13 -13.84
CA HIS A 146 3.66 -2.88 -14.81
C HIS A 146 3.00 -4.18 -15.28
N LEU A 147 2.03 -4.71 -14.52
CA LEU A 147 1.36 -5.98 -14.80
C LEU A 147 0.35 -5.91 -15.95
N LYS A 148 -0.07 -4.70 -16.38
CA LYS A 148 -0.95 -4.47 -17.55
C LYS A 148 -2.24 -5.34 -17.53
N VAL A 149 -2.86 -5.47 -16.37
CA VAL A 149 -4.08 -6.28 -16.19
C VAL A 149 -5.30 -5.43 -16.49
N ASP A 150 -5.69 -5.33 -17.77
CA ASP A 150 -6.85 -4.54 -18.23
C ASP A 150 -8.17 -5.35 -18.28
N SER A 151 -8.16 -6.63 -17.86
CA SER A 151 -9.33 -7.51 -17.96
C SER A 151 -10.26 -7.40 -16.74
N LEU A 152 -11.49 -6.95 -16.98
CA LEU A 152 -12.59 -6.75 -16.01
C LEU A 152 -13.01 -7.97 -15.16
N GLY A 153 -12.44 -9.17 -15.41
CA GLY A 153 -12.78 -10.40 -14.68
C GLY A 153 -11.79 -10.79 -13.57
N GLU A 154 -10.56 -10.26 -13.62
CA GLU A 154 -9.46 -10.63 -12.73
C GLU A 154 -8.61 -9.38 -12.43
N SER A 155 -9.20 -8.41 -11.71
CA SER A 155 -8.43 -7.25 -11.24
C SER A 155 -7.50 -7.70 -10.12
N ILE A 156 -6.19 -7.69 -10.39
CA ILE A 156 -5.18 -7.90 -9.37
C ILE A 156 -4.95 -6.56 -8.68
N ASP A 157 -5.30 -6.49 -7.39
CA ASP A 157 -5.09 -5.30 -6.57
C ASP A 157 -4.60 -5.72 -5.17
N TRP A 158 -3.71 -4.91 -4.60
CA TRP A 158 -3.20 -5.03 -3.24
C TRP A 158 -2.65 -3.69 -2.78
N GLY A 159 -2.75 -3.40 -1.48
CA GLY A 159 -2.07 -2.28 -0.85
C GLY A 159 -0.58 -2.56 -0.63
N THR A 160 -0.25 -3.71 -0.03
CA THR A 160 1.14 -4.17 0.08
C THR A 160 1.19 -5.70 0.27
N LEU A 161 2.23 -6.34 -0.26
CA LEU A 161 2.53 -7.74 0.04
C LEU A 161 3.80 -7.81 0.86
N VAL A 162 3.75 -8.51 1.99
CA VAL A 162 4.85 -8.58 2.96
C VAL A 162 5.35 -10.01 3.04
N VAL A 163 6.63 -10.21 2.78
CA VAL A 163 7.25 -11.53 2.75
C VAL A 163 8.05 -11.76 4.03
N TYR A 164 7.80 -12.90 4.66
CA TYR A 164 8.45 -13.36 5.87
C TYR A 164 9.20 -14.66 5.60
N THR A 165 10.47 -14.70 5.99
CA THR A 165 11.36 -15.84 5.75
C THR A 165 12.01 -16.33 7.03
N CYS A 166 12.55 -17.55 7.00
CA CYS A 166 13.19 -18.12 8.17
C CYS A 166 14.33 -17.26 8.72
N ALA A 167 14.30 -16.95 10.02
CA ALA A 167 15.36 -16.23 10.70
C ALA A 167 16.71 -16.96 10.60
N ASP A 168 16.70 -18.28 10.72
CA ASP A 168 17.89 -19.14 10.71
C ASP A 168 18.36 -19.50 9.28
N ASN A 169 17.66 -19.01 8.24
CA ASN A 169 17.94 -19.36 6.85
C ASN A 169 17.95 -20.88 6.62
N CYS A 170 16.90 -21.55 7.12
CA CYS A 170 16.69 -22.99 7.01
C CYS A 170 16.73 -23.44 5.52
N GLY A 171 17.38 -24.56 5.21
CA GLY A 171 17.40 -25.15 3.85
C GLY A 171 18.80 -25.29 3.25
N ASP A 172 19.26 -26.53 3.07
CA ASP A 172 20.62 -26.83 2.59
C ASP A 172 20.77 -26.71 1.05
N GLY A 173 20.19 -25.67 0.45
CA GLY A 173 20.39 -25.30 -0.97
C GLY A 173 19.82 -26.24 -2.04
N ASN A 174 19.31 -27.42 -1.67
CA ASN A 174 18.86 -28.44 -2.63
C ASN A 174 17.33 -28.62 -2.73
N LYS A 175 16.54 -27.84 -1.98
CA LYS A 175 15.07 -27.86 -2.05
C LYS A 175 14.52 -26.46 -1.81
N TYR A 176 13.57 -26.05 -2.64
CA TYR A 176 12.74 -24.88 -2.36
C TYR A 176 11.88 -25.15 -1.14
N LEU A 177 11.85 -24.20 -0.22
CA LEU A 177 11.00 -24.22 0.96
C LEU A 177 9.93 -23.15 0.81
N GLU A 178 8.74 -23.45 1.32
CA GLU A 178 7.64 -22.49 1.33
C GLU A 178 7.85 -21.47 2.45
N GLU A 179 7.90 -20.20 2.05
CA GLU A 179 7.93 -19.05 2.95
C GLU A 179 6.56 -18.40 3.04
N PHE A 180 6.41 -17.41 3.92
CA PHE A 180 5.10 -16.86 4.25
C PHE A 180 4.91 -15.48 3.63
N ILE A 181 3.74 -15.27 3.02
CA ILE A 181 3.33 -13.98 2.47
C ILE A 181 2.07 -13.49 3.16
N TRP A 182 2.07 -12.22 3.55
CA TRP A 182 0.89 -11.52 4.05
C TRP A 182 0.45 -10.48 3.02
N LYS A 183 -0.84 -10.44 2.71
CA LYS A 183 -1.43 -9.48 1.79
C LYS A 183 -2.29 -8.49 2.59
N GLN A 184 -2.05 -7.20 2.42
CA GLN A 184 -2.97 -6.14 2.84
C GLN A 184 -3.58 -5.49 1.59
N ASP A 185 -4.91 -5.41 1.55
CA ASP A 185 -5.66 -4.68 0.52
C ASP A 185 -5.78 -3.19 0.86
N PHE A 186 -6.06 -2.35 -0.14
CA PHE A 186 -6.54 -0.99 0.12
C PHE A 186 -7.87 -1.08 0.88
N SER A 187 -8.06 -0.23 1.90
CA SER A 187 -9.34 -0.20 2.60
C SER A 187 -10.44 0.18 1.62
N THR A 188 -11.37 -0.75 1.38
CA THR A 188 -12.63 -0.40 0.72
C THR A 188 -13.40 0.47 1.71
N GLY A 189 -13.41 1.78 1.49
CA GLY A 189 -14.15 2.72 2.34
C GLY A 189 -15.53 2.18 2.66
N SER A 190 -15.84 2.03 3.94
CA SER A 190 -17.17 1.66 4.43
C SER A 190 -18.07 2.88 4.54
#